data_AF-A0A7X6VXR3-F1
#
_entry.id   AF-A0A7X6VXR3-F1
#
_cell.length_a   1.000
_cell.length_b   1.000
_cell.length_c   1.000
_cell.angle_alpha   90.00
_cell.angle_beta   90.00
_cell.angle_gamma   90.00
#
_symmetry.space_group_name_H-M   'P 1'
#
loop_
_entity.id
_entity.type
_entity.pdbx_description
1 polymer ?
#
loop_
_entity_poly.entity_id
_entity_poly.type
_entity_poly.pdbx_seq_one_letter_code
_entity_poly.pdbx_strand_id
1 'polypeptide(L)' 'TKRKYGEGRRVFLMSPIHHHFQKKGIHEAKIVARFWIVGIILAVITVVLTLKVR' A
#
# COMPACT_ATOMS: atom_id res chain seq x y z
N THR A 1 2.50 2.86 18.09
CA THR A 1 1.16 3.12 18.69
C THR A 1 1.25 3.49 20.15
N LYS A 2 2.10 2.85 20.97
CA LYS A 2 2.28 3.20 22.41
C LYS A 2 2.56 4.68 22.67
N ARG A 3 3.43 5.32 21.87
CA ARG A 3 3.72 6.77 21.94
C ARG A 3 2.57 7.70 21.54
N LYS A 4 1.60 7.24 20.73
CA LYS A 4 0.48 8.06 20.21
C LYS A 4 -0.85 7.78 20.93
N TYR A 5 -1.04 6.55 21.43
CA TYR A 5 -2.30 6.08 22.00
C TYR A 5 -2.16 5.53 23.43
N GLY A 6 -1.00 5.70 24.09
CA GLY A 6 -0.71 5.12 25.41
C GLY A 6 -0.50 3.60 25.43
N GLU A 7 -1.06 2.88 24.45
CA GLU A 7 -1.11 1.42 24.39
C GLU A 7 -0.52 0.86 23.08
N GLY A 8 -0.04 -0.38 23.13
CA GLY A 8 0.48 -1.12 21.98
C GLY A 8 -0.64 -1.59 21.04
N ARG A 9 -1.29 -0.67 20.32
CA ARG A 9 -2.31 -1.03 19.31
C ARG A 9 -1.66 -1.50 18.00
N ARG A 10 -2.22 -2.53 17.35
CA ARG A 10 -1.81 -2.92 15.99
C ARG A 10 -2.64 -2.14 14.98
N VAL A 11 -1.99 -1.41 14.07
CA VAL A 11 -2.68 -0.66 12.98
C VAL A 11 -3.04 -1.59 11.82
N PHE A 12 -2.13 -2.50 11.48
CA PHE A 12 -2.36 -3.55 10.50
C PHE A 12 -2.50 -4.90 11.19
N LEU A 13 -3.40 -5.75 10.67
CA LEU A 13 -3.52 -7.15 11.08
C LEU A 13 -2.20 -7.94 10.95
N MET A 14 -1.39 -7.58 9.94
CA MET A 14 -0.04 -8.07 9.70
C MET A 14 0.67 -7.06 8.80
N SER A 15 1.97 -6.87 9.00
CA SER A 15 2.83 -6.06 8.15
C SER A 15 3.87 -6.99 7.52
N PRO A 16 4.26 -6.81 6.25
CA PRO A 16 3.85 -5.78 5.28
C PRO A 16 2.39 -5.83 4.78
N ILE A 17 1.95 -4.76 4.10
CA ILE A 17 0.53 -4.51 3.81
C ILE A 17 -0.12 -5.58 2.90
N HIS A 18 0.64 -6.29 2.05
CA HIS A 18 0.08 -7.37 1.23
C HIS A 18 -0.40 -8.53 2.11
N HIS A 19 0.32 -8.85 3.20
CA HIS A 19 -0.13 -9.84 4.18
C HIS A 19 -1.35 -9.37 4.99
N HIS A 20 -1.54 -8.05 5.15
CA HIS A 20 -2.78 -7.52 5.73
C HIS A 20 -4.00 -7.90 4.88
N PHE A 21 -3.89 -7.80 3.54
CA PHE A 21 -4.95 -8.17 2.61
C PHE A 21 -5.12 -9.69 2.50
N GLN A 22 -4.04 -10.46 2.61
CA GLN A 22 -4.09 -11.91 2.67
C GLN A 22 -4.83 -12.39 3.92
N LYS A 23 -4.56 -11.80 5.10
CA LYS A 23 -5.32 -12.06 6.33
C LYS A 23 -6.80 -11.65 6.26
N LYS A 24 -7.17 -10.73 5.36
CA LYS A 24 -8.56 -10.37 5.08
C LYS A 24 -9.26 -11.34 4.12
N GLY A 25 -8.60 -12.41 3.68
CA GLY A 25 -9.17 -13.43 2.79
C GLY A 25 -9.09 -13.09 1.30
N ILE A 26 -8.28 -12.10 0.91
CA ILE A 26 -8.08 -11.77 -0.50
C ILE A 26 -7.03 -12.72 -1.09
N HIS A 27 -7.34 -13.30 -2.24
CA HIS A 27 -6.41 -14.17 -2.97
C HIS A 27 -5.18 -13.40 -3.45
N GLU A 28 -4.00 -14.02 -3.35
CA GLU A 28 -2.70 -13.37 -3.57
C GLU A 28 -2.58 -12.74 -4.97
N ALA A 29 -2.98 -13.45 -6.02
CA ALA A 29 -2.94 -12.93 -7.39
C ALA A 29 -3.76 -11.62 -7.55
N LYS A 30 -4.90 -11.52 -6.85
CA LYS A 30 -5.74 -10.31 -6.86
C LYS A 30 -5.07 -9.15 -6.14
N ILE A 31 -4.32 -9.41 -5.07
CA ILE A 31 -3.55 -8.41 -4.34
C ILE A 31 -2.44 -7.87 -5.26
N VAL A 32 -1.65 -8.76 -5.86
CA VAL A 32 -0.54 -8.40 -6.76
C VAL A 32 -1.05 -7.55 -7.92
N ALA A 33 -2.11 -7.97 -8.61
CA ALA A 33 -2.68 -7.21 -9.73
C ALA A 33 -3.09 -5.78 -9.33
N ARG A 34 -3.68 -5.59 -8.14
CA ARG A 34 -4.04 -4.25 -7.64
C ARG A 34 -2.82 -3.40 -7.32
N PHE A 35 -1.78 -3.98 -6.74
CA PHE A 35 -0.52 -3.27 -6.48
C PHE A 35 0.15 -2.80 -7.76
N TRP A 36 0.11 -3.61 -8.83
CA TRP A 36 0.62 -3.24 -10.15
C TRP A 36 -0.13 -2.05 -10.75
N ILE A 37 -1.47 -2.05 -10.69
CA ILE A 37 -2.28 -0.94 -11.21
C ILE A 37 -1.92 0.37 -10.49
N VAL A 38 -1.84 0.35 -9.16
CA VAL A 38 -1.46 1.53 -8.38
C VAL A 38 -0.02 1.97 -8.71
N GLY A 39 0.91 1.02 -8.87
CA GLY A 39 2.29 1.31 -9.25
C GLY A 39 2.39 2.00 -10.62
N ILE A 40 1.66 1.54 -11.62
CA ILE A 40 1.61 2.15 -12.95
C ILE A 40 1.01 3.56 -12.89
N ILE A 41 -0.08 3.76 -12.15
CA ILE A 41 -0.69 5.08 -11.99
C ILE A 41 0.30 6.06 -11.36
N LEU A 42 0.98 5.67 -10.28
CA LEU A 42 1.98 6.51 -9.62
C LEU A 42 3.19 6.78 -10.52
N ALA A 43 3.62 5.80 -11.31
CA ALA A 43 4.70 5.98 -12.28
C ALA A 43 4.32 7.00 -13.36
N VAL A 44 3.12 6.90 -13.94
CA VAL A 44 2.60 7.86 -14.93
C VAL A 44 2.51 9.26 -14.32
N ILE A 45 1.94 9.40 -13.12
CA ILE A 45 1.87 10.69 -12.43
C ILE A 45 3.27 11.29 -12.23
N THR A 46 4.22 10.50 -11.76
CA THR A 46 5.59 10.95 -11.52
C THR A 46 6.26 11.41 -12.81
N VAL A 47 6.11 10.64 -13.89
CA VAL A 47 6.68 10.98 -15.21
C VAL A 47 6.05 12.27 -15.75
N VAL A 48 4.72 12.40 -15.70
CA VAL A 48 4.00 13.59 -16.18
C VAL A 48 4.39 14.84 -15.38
N LEU A 49 4.39 14.74 -14.04
CA LEU A 49 4.77 15.87 -13.18
C LEU A 49 6.23 16.26 -13.39
N THR A 50 7.16 15.30 -13.40
CA THR A 50 8.60 15.60 -13.51
C THR A 50 8.95 16.20 -14.87
N LEU A 51 8.33 15.73 -15.96
CA LEU A 51 8.66 16.19 -17.31
C LEU A 51 7.94 17.48 -17.71
N LYS A 52 6.75 17.79 -17.16
CA LYS A 52 6.03 19.05 -17.45
C LYS A 52 6.41 20.23 -16.56
N VAL A 53 7.02 19.98 -15.40
CA VAL A 53 7.39 21.02 -14.43
C VAL A 53 8.81 21.57 -14.67
N ARG A 54 9.52 21.06 -15.68
CA ARG A 54 10.73 21.67 -16.22
C ARG A 54 10.40 22.61 -17.37
#